data_AF-A0A2I0SC86-F1
#
_entry.id   AF-A0A2I0SC86-F1
#
_cell.length_a   1.000
_cell.length_b   1.000
_cell.length_c   1.000
_cell.angle_alpha   90.00
_cell.angle_beta   90.00
_cell.angle_gamma   90.00
#
_symmetry.space_group_name_H-M   'P 1'
#
loop_
_entity.id
_entity.type
_entity.pdbx_description
1 polymer ?
#
loop_
_entity_poly.entity_id
_entity_poly.type
_entity_poly.pdbx_seq_one_letter_code
_entity_poly.pdbx_strand_id
1 'polypeptide(L)' 'MKETTRPECTHWIGAEARHCKEADGVRQYIPGPRCPLHTPAALQGKSETQPGPGWPIHRKEAS' A
#
# COMPACT_ATOMS: atom_id res chain seq x y z
N MET A 1 19.06 -1.66 19.54
CA MET A 1 18.56 -2.71 18.62
C MET A 1 17.14 -2.33 18.24
N LYS A 2 16.91 -1.80 17.03
CA LYS A 2 15.53 -1.66 16.52
C LYS A 2 15.16 -3.03 15.98
N GLU A 3 14.41 -3.79 16.76
CA GLU A 3 13.60 -4.90 16.25
C GLU A 3 12.90 -4.39 14.98
N THR A 4 13.36 -4.87 13.83
CA THR A 4 12.80 -4.45 12.56
C THR A 4 11.59 -5.35 12.34
N THR A 5 10.51 -5.07 13.07
CA THR A 5 9.23 -5.73 12.86
C THR A 5 8.87 -5.56 11.40
N ARG A 6 8.79 -6.67 10.66
CA ARG A 6 8.34 -6.65 9.27
C ARG A 6 6.98 -5.95 9.23
N PRO A 7 6.76 -4.97 8.35
CA PRO A 7 5.46 -4.31 8.27
C PRO A 7 4.40 -5.33 7.85
N GLU A 8 3.37 -5.49 8.66
CA GLU A 8 2.23 -6.37 8.40
C GLU A 8 1.03 -5.57 7.91
N CYS A 9 0.18 -6.18 7.10
CA CYS A 9 -1.06 -5.55 6.67
C CYS A 9 -2.01 -5.35 7.85
N THR A 10 -2.42 -4.10 8.06
CA THR A 10 -3.36 -3.73 9.14
C THR A 10 -4.82 -3.70 8.69
N HIS A 11 -5.13 -4.19 7.48
CA HIS A 11 -6.50 -4.23 6.99
C HIS A 11 -7.41 -5.08 7.89
N TRP A 12 -8.55 -4.52 8.28
CA TRP A 12 -9.61 -5.22 9.00
C TRP A 12 -10.55 -5.90 8.02
N ILE A 13 -10.64 -7.24 8.09
CA ILE A 13 -11.51 -8.04 7.26
C ILE A 13 -12.84 -8.20 7.99
N GLY A 14 -13.84 -7.41 7.58
CA GLY A 14 -15.14 -7.39 8.26
C GLY A 14 -15.85 -8.75 8.32
N ALA A 15 -15.72 -9.56 7.27
CA ALA A 15 -16.34 -10.89 7.19
C ALA A 15 -15.72 -11.92 8.16
N GLU A 16 -14.45 -11.75 8.51
CA GLU A 16 -13.70 -12.70 9.36
C GLU A 16 -13.46 -12.14 10.77
N ALA A 17 -13.91 -10.92 11.06
CA ALA A 17 -13.69 -10.21 12.31
C ALA A 17 -12.22 -10.25 12.79
N ARG A 18 -11.27 -10.09 11.87
CA ARG A 18 -9.82 -10.11 12.16
C ARG A 18 -9.02 -9.16 11.27
N HIS A 19 -7.79 -8.85 11.69
CA HIS A 19 -6.80 -8.20 10.83
C HIS A 19 -6.13 -9.21 9.88
N CYS A 20 -5.77 -8.74 8.68
CA CYS A 20 -5.11 -9.54 7.66
C CYS A 20 -3.74 -10.08 8.12
N LYS A 21 -2.86 -9.22 8.67
CA LYS A 21 -1.51 -9.55 9.12
C LYS A 21 -0.54 -10.12 8.07
N GLU A 22 -0.92 -10.13 6.79
CA GLU A 22 -0.03 -10.53 5.71
C GLU A 22 1.23 -9.66 5.72
N ALA A 23 2.41 -10.28 5.65
CA ALA A 23 3.70 -9.58 5.69
C ALA A 23 4.37 -9.55 4.30
N ASP A 24 3.87 -10.33 3.35
CA ASP A 24 4.40 -10.35 1.99
C ASP A 24 3.90 -9.16 1.15
N GLY A 25 4.81 -8.54 0.40
CA GLY A 25 4.50 -7.43 -0.51
C GLY A 25 3.86 -6.21 0.15
N VAL A 26 4.02 -6.02 1.47
CA VAL A 26 3.37 -4.93 2.21
C VAL A 26 3.97 -3.58 1.84
N ARG A 27 3.08 -2.65 1.45
CA ARG A 27 3.42 -1.27 1.10
C ARG A 27 2.75 -0.29 2.04
N GLN A 28 3.39 0.84 2.29
CA GLN A 28 2.82 1.92 3.08
C GLN A 28 1.83 2.73 2.24
N TYR A 29 0.61 2.87 2.73
CA TYR A 29 -0.41 3.75 2.18
C TYR A 29 -0.87 4.74 3.26
N ILE A 30 -1.55 5.81 2.88
CA ILE A 30 -2.14 6.79 3.81
C ILE A 30 -2.94 6.12 4.95
N PRO A 31 -3.85 5.15 4.69
CA PRO A 31 -4.58 4.45 5.75
C PRO A 31 -3.75 3.37 6.50
N GLY A 32 -2.43 3.30 6.32
CA GLY A 32 -1.55 2.31 6.93
C GLY A 32 -1.04 1.23 5.97
N PRO A 33 -0.23 0.27 6.46
CA PRO A 33 0.38 -0.79 5.67
C PRO A 33 -0.64 -1.75 5.04
N ARG A 34 -0.51 -2.02 3.74
CA ARG A 34 -1.40 -2.92 2.97
C ARG A 34 -0.61 -3.94 2.16
N CYS A 35 -1.05 -5.19 2.21
CA CYS A 35 -0.59 -6.24 1.30
C CYS A 35 -1.22 -6.06 -0.10
N PRO A 36 -0.74 -6.77 -1.13
CA PRO A 36 -1.22 -6.62 -2.52
C PRO A 36 -2.73 -6.83 -2.70
N LEU A 37 -3.34 -7.68 -1.86
CA LEU A 37 -4.79 -7.97 -1.88
C LEU A 37 -5.64 -6.88 -1.23
N HIS A 38 -5.07 -6.06 -0.35
CA HIS A 38 -5.78 -5.04 0.42
C HIS A 38 -5.33 -3.61 0.07
N THR A 39 -4.78 -3.42 -1.12
CA THR A 39 -4.51 -2.10 -1.65
C THR A 39 -5.82 -1.37 -1.95
N PRO A 40 -5.84 -0.02 -1.93
CA PRO A 40 -7.04 0.74 -2.30
C PRO A 40 -7.60 0.38 -3.70
N ALA A 41 -6.72 0.00 -4.64
CA ALA A 41 -7.12 -0.46 -5.97
C ALA A 41 -7.75 -1.86 -5.94
N ALA A 42 -7.12 -2.82 -5.23
CA ALA A 42 -7.63 -4.18 -5.10
C ALA A 42 -9.01 -4.21 -4.41
N LEU A 43 -9.22 -3.38 -3.38
CA LEU A 43 -10.52 -3.22 -2.72
C LEU A 43 -11.59 -2.65 -3.65
N GLN A 44 -11.21 -1.92 -4.71
CA GLN A 44 -12.11 -1.43 -5.76
C GLN A 44 -12.25 -2.43 -6.93
N GLY A 45 -11.63 -3.62 -6.85
CA GLY A 45 -11.61 -4.60 -7.94
C GLY A 45 -10.75 -4.17 -9.14
N LYS A 46 -9.84 -3.20 -8.95
CA LYS A 46 -8.92 -2.72 -9.98
C LYS A 46 -7.56 -3.38 -9.81
N SER A 47 -6.87 -3.62 -10.93
CA SER A 47 -5.46 -3.99 -10.92
C SER A 47 -4.62 -2.88 -10.28
N GLU A 48 -3.54 -3.25 -9.59
CA GLU A 48 -2.60 -2.27 -9.06
C GLU A 48 -1.97 -1.47 -10.21
N THR A 49 -2.00 -0.15 -10.12
CA THR A 49 -1.34 0.72 -11.10
C THR A 49 0.15 0.43 -11.08
N GLN A 50 0.70 0.08 -12.23
CA GLN A 50 2.14 -0.08 -12.37
C GLN A 50 2.85 1.20 -11.91
N PRO A 51 3.97 1.10 -11.19
CA PRO A 51 4.77 2.26 -10.88
C PRO A 51 5.07 2.99 -12.20
N GLY A 52 4.68 4.26 -12.28
CA GLY A 52 5.01 5.08 -13.44
C GLY A 52 6.54 5.19 -13.61
N PRO A 53 7.02 5.74 -14.73
CA PRO A 53 8.45 5.79 -15.08
C PRO A 53 9.37 6.60 -14.12
N GLY A 54 8.93 6.93 -12.90
CA GLY A 54 9.63 7.80 -11.96
C GLY A 54 9.36 9.28 -12.23
N TRP A 55 9.64 10.13 -11.24
CA TRP A 55 9.65 11.60 -11.36
C TRP A 55 10.95 12.08 -12.04
N PRO A 56 11.00 13.22 -12.77
CA PRO A 56 10.08 14.36 -12.64
C PRO A 56 9.12 14.62 -13.82
N ILE A 57 7.90 15.04 -13.49
CA ILE A 57 6.87 15.54 -14.40
C ILE A 57 7.00 17.07 -14.52
N HIS A 58 8.15 17.57 -14.98
CA HIS A 58 8.31 18.94 -15.52
C HIS A 58 7.80 20.11 -14.65
N ARG A 59 8.60 20.63 -13.71
CA ARG A 59 8.45 22.04 -13.25
C ARG A 59 9.18 22.93 -14.24
N LYS A 60 8.47 23.55 -15.20
CA LYS A 60 8.98 24.77 -15.85
C LYS A 60 8.65 25.93 -14.94
N GLU A 61 9.69 26.69 -14.61
CA GLU A 61 9.68 27.84 -13.72
C GLU A 61 8.68 28.88 -14.25
N ALA A 62 7.91 29.51 -13.35
CA ALA A 62 7.00 30.60 -13.70
C ALA A 62 7.84 31.80 -14.13
N SER A 63 7.52 32.34 -15.32
CA SER A 63 8.13 33.56 -15.88
C SER A 63 7.71 34.81 -15.12
#